data_AF-A0AAD3RGN3-F1
#
_entry.id   AF-A0AAD3RGN3-F1
#
_cell.length_a   1.000
_cell.length_b   1.000
_cell.length_c   1.000
_cell.angle_alpha   90.00
_cell.angle_beta   90.00
_cell.angle_gamma   90.00
#
_symmetry.space_group_name_H-M   'P 1'
#
loop_
_entity.id
_entity.type
_entity.pdbx_description
1 polymer ?
#
loop_
_entity_poly.entity_id
_entity_poly.type
_entity_poly.pdbx_seq_one_letter_code
_entity_poly.pdbx_strand_id
1 'polypeptide(L)'
;MMLVVFAADYPDGSNSSEYLVQPTTYLPENFTYAQNLPCPERLPSMKGLMDVNMTEIPMEEIELKFSKFFDIEFGGHWKPKDCRPRWKVAILIPFRNRHEHLPILFQHLIPMLQRQRLQFAFYVIEQ
;
A
#
# COMPACT_ATOMS: atom_id res chain seq x y z
N MET A 1 -8.77 -12.83 20.85
CA MET A 1 -9.46 -14.05 20.38
C MET A 1 -10.94 -13.91 20.73
N MET A 2 -11.75 -13.51 19.76
CA MET A 2 -13.18 -13.79 19.75
C MET A 2 -13.61 -13.74 18.28
N LEU A 3 -13.65 -14.93 17.66
CA LEU A 3 -14.37 -15.16 16.42
C LEU A 3 -15.85 -15.00 16.75
N VAL A 4 -16.55 -14.10 16.05
CA VAL A 4 -18.01 -14.18 15.98
C VAL A 4 -18.42 -14.03 14.52
N VAL A 5 -18.78 -15.19 13.97
CA VAL A 5 -19.60 -15.36 12.78
C VAL A 5 -20.98 -14.79 13.11
N PHE A 6 -21.56 -13.95 12.24
CA PHE A 6 -22.99 -13.69 12.29
C PHE A 6 -23.67 -14.16 11.02
N ALA A 7 -24.68 -14.99 11.27
CA ALA A 7 -25.55 -15.67 10.34
C ALA A 7 -26.49 -14.70 9.60
N ALA A 8 -26.99 -15.15 8.45
CA ALA A 8 -28.04 -14.51 7.70
C ALA A 8 -29.40 -14.90 8.27
N ASP A 9 -30.14 -13.93 8.82
CA ASP A 9 -31.57 -14.03 9.11
C ASP A 9 -32.33 -13.06 8.19
N TYR A 10 -33.24 -13.61 7.39
CA TYR A 10 -34.15 -12.87 6.50
C TYR A 10 -35.45 -12.54 7.25
N PRO A 11 -35.88 -11.27 7.31
CA PRO A 11 -37.28 -10.91 7.50
C PRO A 11 -37.95 -10.56 6.15
N ASP A 12 -39.18 -11.05 6.03
CA ASP A 12 -40.09 -10.93 4.90
C ASP A 12 -40.78 -9.55 4.83
N GLY A 13 -40.96 -9.03 3.61
CA GLY A 13 -42.03 -8.12 3.18
C GLY A 13 -42.11 -6.68 3.73
N SER A 14 -41.78 -5.69 2.89
CA SER A 14 -42.69 -4.60 2.45
C SER A 14 -41.92 -3.43 1.83
N ASN A 15 -42.33 -3.02 0.62
CA ASN A 15 -41.78 -1.91 -0.17
C ASN A 15 -41.62 -0.60 0.61
N SER A 16 -40.41 -0.07 0.62
CA SER A 16 -40.10 1.36 0.71
C SER A 16 -38.74 1.58 0.05
N SER A 17 -38.65 2.64 -0.74
CA SER A 17 -37.54 2.94 -1.64
C SER A 17 -36.24 3.21 -0.89
N GLU A 18 -35.47 2.18 -0.56
CA GLU A 18 -34.09 2.31 -0.10
C GLU A 18 -33.17 1.60 -1.08
N TYR A 19 -32.55 2.37 -1.97
CA TYR A 19 -31.33 1.93 -2.63
C TYR A 19 -30.35 1.55 -1.53
N LEU A 20 -30.04 0.26 -1.42
CA LEU A 20 -28.98 -0.27 -0.57
C LEU A 20 -27.67 0.43 -0.95
N VAL A 21 -27.33 1.50 -0.25
CA VAL A 21 -25.96 2.00 -0.20
C VAL A 21 -25.18 0.92 0.53
N GLN A 22 -24.57 0.00 -0.21
CA GLN A 22 -23.57 -0.88 0.37
C GLN A 22 -22.56 -0.01 1.10
N PRO A 23 -22.32 -0.21 2.41
CA PRO A 23 -21.30 0.53 3.12
C PRO A 23 -19.95 0.17 2.49
N THR A 24 -19.42 1.05 1.65
CA THR A 24 -18.06 0.87 1.13
C THR A 24 -17.13 0.92 2.33
N THR A 25 -16.30 -0.11 2.53
CA THR A 25 -15.30 -0.12 3.62
C THR A 25 -14.13 0.84 3.35
N TYR A 26 -14.32 1.78 2.42
CA TYR A 26 -13.33 2.70 1.90
C TYR A 26 -13.81 4.11 2.17
N LEU A 27 -12.88 5.02 2.44
CA LEU A 27 -13.23 6.43 2.57
C LEU A 27 -13.82 6.98 1.27
N PRO A 28 -14.76 7.94 1.35
CA PRO A 28 -15.25 8.66 0.18
C PRO A 28 -14.08 9.32 -0.55
N GLU A 29 -14.16 9.37 -1.89
CA GLU A 29 -13.09 9.91 -2.75
C GLU A 29 -12.69 11.35 -2.39
N ASN A 30 -13.64 12.12 -1.83
CA ASN A 30 -13.45 13.51 -1.43
C ASN A 30 -12.94 13.69 0.01
N PHE A 31 -12.39 12.65 0.65
CA PHE A 31 -11.84 12.79 1.99
C PHE A 31 -10.56 13.62 1.98
N THR A 32 -10.56 14.69 2.76
CA THR A 32 -9.41 15.60 2.86
C THR A 32 -8.44 15.08 3.92
N TYR A 33 -7.24 14.67 3.47
CA TYR A 33 -6.16 14.30 4.37
C TYR A 33 -5.63 15.54 5.11
N ALA A 34 -5.33 15.40 6.40
CA ALA A 34 -4.64 16.42 7.17
C ALA A 34 -3.36 15.84 7.77
N GLN A 35 -2.27 16.59 7.66
CA GLN A 35 -0.94 16.16 8.10
C GLN A 35 -0.89 15.73 9.58
N ASN A 36 -1.76 16.31 10.41
CA ASN A 36 -1.83 16.05 11.84
C ASN A 36 -2.72 14.83 12.21
N LEU A 37 -3.46 14.29 11.25
CA LEU A 37 -4.35 13.15 11.48
C LEU A 37 -3.67 11.83 11.10
N PRO A 38 -3.97 10.73 11.81
CA PRO A 38 -3.49 9.41 11.42
C PRO A 38 -4.04 9.03 10.04
N CYS A 39 -3.21 8.43 9.19
CA CYS A 39 -3.65 7.92 7.89
C CYS A 39 -4.79 6.92 8.06
N PRO A 40 -5.76 6.85 7.14
CA PRO A 40 -6.81 5.83 7.18
C PRO A 40 -6.26 4.41 7.11
N GLU A 41 -6.99 3.45 7.68
CA GLU A 41 -6.59 2.03 7.65
C GLU A 41 -6.82 1.39 6.28
N ARG A 42 -7.86 1.84 5.56
CA ARG A 42 -8.15 1.41 4.18
C ARG A 42 -8.31 2.62 3.29
N LEU A 43 -7.55 2.64 2.20
CA LEU A 43 -7.61 3.70 1.20
C LEU A 43 -8.20 3.15 -0.10
N PRO A 44 -8.99 3.94 -0.85
CA PRO A 44 -9.47 3.55 -2.18
C PRO A 44 -8.33 3.22 -3.17
N SER A 45 -7.14 3.80 -2.94
CA SER A 45 -5.93 3.55 -3.74
C SER A 45 -5.32 2.16 -3.53
N MET A 46 -5.71 1.44 -2.48
CA MET A 46 -5.24 0.07 -2.21
C MET A 46 -5.92 -0.89 -3.19
N LYS A 47 -5.29 -1.05 -4.36
CA LYS A 47 -5.65 -2.08 -5.32
C LYS A 47 -5.25 -3.45 -4.76
N GLY A 48 -6.11 -4.45 -4.95
CA GLY A 48 -5.88 -5.83 -4.53
C GLY A 48 -4.84 -6.50 -5.43
N LEU A 49 -5.31 -7.38 -6.31
CA LEU A 49 -4.44 -8.05 -7.28
C LEU A 49 -3.61 -7.03 -8.09
N MET A 50 -2.32 -7.32 -8.28
CA MET A 50 -1.40 -6.50 -9.06
C MET A 50 -0.69 -7.37 -10.10
N ASP A 51 -0.69 -6.92 -11.35
CA ASP A 51 0.12 -7.53 -12.40
C ASP A 51 1.59 -7.19 -12.18
N VAL A 52 2.45 -8.20 -12.27
CA VAL A 52 3.90 -8.06 -12.07
C VAL A 52 4.59 -8.20 -13.40
N ASN A 53 5.37 -7.19 -13.76
CA ASN A 53 6.26 -7.24 -14.90
C ASN A 53 7.60 -7.86 -14.48
N MET A 54 7.96 -8.99 -15.09
CA MET A 54 9.20 -9.72 -14.81
C MET A 54 10.34 -9.35 -15.77
N THR A 55 10.16 -8.34 -16.63
CA THR A 55 11.25 -7.86 -17.50
C THR A 55 12.41 -7.40 -16.65
N GLU A 56 13.62 -7.84 -16.99
CA GLU A 56 14.85 -7.39 -16.35
C GLU A 56 15.06 -5.89 -16.61
N ILE A 57 15.41 -5.17 -15.55
CA ILE A 57 15.62 -3.73 -15.58
C ILE A 57 16.96 -3.46 -14.90
N PRO A 58 17.84 -2.63 -15.49
CA PRO A 58 19.09 -2.26 -14.84
C PRO A 58 18.81 -1.48 -13.55
N MET A 59 19.67 -1.66 -12.56
CA MET A 59 19.54 -1.01 -11.25
C MET A 59 19.53 0.53 -11.37
N GLU A 60 20.32 1.06 -12.30
CA GLU A 60 20.42 2.51 -12.59
C GLU A 60 19.06 3.13 -12.98
N GLU A 61 18.25 2.40 -13.74
CA GLU A 61 16.90 2.87 -14.12
C GLU A 61 15.98 2.90 -12.91
N ILE A 62 16.11 1.95 -12.00
CA ILE A 62 15.33 1.89 -10.76
C ILE A 62 15.73 3.02 -9.80
N GLU A 63 17.02 3.31 -9.64
CA GLU A 63 17.48 4.44 -8.82
C GLU A 63 16.99 5.79 -9.37
N LEU A 64 16.95 5.93 -10.69
CA LEU A 64 16.35 7.09 -11.34
C LEU A 64 14.84 7.14 -11.09
N LYS A 65 14.15 5.99 -11.06
CA LYS A 65 12.73 5.91 -10.68
C LYS A 65 12.47 6.29 -9.22
N PHE A 66 13.35 5.89 -8.31
CA PHE A 66 13.25 6.20 -6.88
C PHE A 66 13.18 7.71 -6.64
N SER A 67 14.13 8.44 -7.23
CA SER A 67 14.24 9.88 -7.04
C SER A 67 13.20 10.66 -7.83
N LYS A 68 12.98 10.34 -9.11
CA LYS A 68 12.14 11.17 -10.00
C LYS A 68 10.66 10.87 -9.88
N PHE A 69 10.27 9.62 -9.62
CA PHE A 69 8.87 9.19 -9.71
C PHE A 69 8.30 8.79 -8.34
N PHE A 70 9.08 8.12 -7.51
CA PHE A 70 8.61 7.61 -6.23
C PHE A 70 8.89 8.55 -5.05
N ASP A 71 9.69 9.60 -5.20
CA ASP A 71 10.03 10.54 -4.10
C ASP A 71 10.60 9.78 -2.88
N ILE A 72 11.42 8.76 -3.14
CA ILE A 72 12.14 7.98 -2.13
C ILE A 72 13.36 8.77 -1.68
N GLU A 73 13.50 8.98 -0.37
CA GLU A 73 14.66 9.62 0.24
C GLU A 73 15.88 8.70 0.19
N PHE A 74 17.07 9.29 0.35
CA PHE A 74 18.32 8.53 0.40
C PHE A 74 18.26 7.40 1.45
N GLY A 75 18.83 6.24 1.13
CA GLY A 75 18.75 5.04 1.98
C GLY A 75 17.43 4.27 1.86
N GLY A 76 16.59 4.57 0.86
CA GLY A 76 15.36 3.81 0.60
C GLY A 76 14.21 4.18 1.55
N HIS A 77 14.27 5.35 2.18
CA HIS A 77 13.27 5.81 3.13
C HIS A 77 12.09 6.51 2.43
N TRP A 78 10.88 6.25 2.91
CA TRP A 78 9.69 6.98 2.46
C TRP A 78 8.70 7.20 3.60
N LYS A 79 8.00 8.33 3.56
CA LYS A 79 6.89 8.65 4.45
C LYS A 79 5.82 9.47 3.73
N PRO A 80 4.53 9.28 4.04
CA PRO A 80 3.48 10.15 3.52
C PRO A 80 3.66 11.58 4.04
N LYS A 81 3.40 12.57 3.16
CA LYS A 81 3.48 14.01 3.47
C LYS A 81 2.12 14.63 3.79
N ASP A 82 1.04 13.86 3.60
CA ASP A 82 -0.36 14.27 3.66
C ASP A 82 -1.08 13.77 4.92
N CYS A 83 -0.53 12.79 5.64
CA CYS A 83 -1.08 12.26 6.88
C CYS A 83 0.02 11.67 7.77
N ARG A 84 -0.30 11.45 9.05
CA ARG A 84 0.62 10.79 10.00
C ARG A 84 0.56 9.27 9.82
N PRO A 85 1.65 8.60 9.41
CA PRO A 85 1.65 7.16 9.19
C PRO A 85 1.38 6.42 10.50
N ARG A 86 0.53 5.39 10.44
CA ARG A 86 0.24 4.51 11.59
C ARG A 86 1.36 3.52 11.87
N TRP A 87 2.02 3.08 10.80
CA TRP A 87 3.00 2.00 10.82
C TRP A 87 4.35 2.50 10.34
N LYS A 88 5.41 2.09 11.05
CA LYS A 88 6.81 2.26 10.67
C LYS A 88 7.39 0.88 10.40
N VAL A 89 7.82 0.62 9.18
CA VAL A 89 8.17 -0.71 8.69
C VAL A 89 9.61 -0.74 8.17
N ALA A 90 10.42 -1.66 8.69
CA ALA A 90 11.73 -1.97 8.14
C ALA A 90 11.61 -3.22 7.26
N ILE A 91 11.94 -3.10 5.98
CA ILE A 91 11.85 -4.19 5.00
C ILE A 91 13.24 -4.76 4.80
N LEU A 92 13.47 -5.94 5.39
CA LEU A 92 14.74 -6.64 5.29
C LEU A 92 14.72 -7.54 4.06
N ILE A 93 15.64 -7.30 3.12
CA ILE A 93 15.78 -8.07 1.89
C ILE A 93 17.10 -8.84 1.99
N PRO A 94 17.07 -10.15 2.29
CA PRO A 94 18.27 -10.98 2.19
C PRO A 94 18.69 -11.05 0.72
N PHE A 95 19.97 -10.78 0.46
CA PHE A 95 20.50 -10.66 -0.88
C PHE A 95 21.76 -11.50 -1.05
N ARG A 96 21.79 -12.30 -2.12
CA ARG A 96 22.95 -13.11 -2.50
C ARG A 96 23.02 -13.24 -4.02
N ASN A 97 23.97 -12.55 -4.66
CA ASN A 97 24.30 -12.66 -6.09
C ASN A 97 23.10 -12.65 -7.07
N ARG A 98 22.00 -11.91 -6.78
CA ARG A 98 20.80 -11.85 -7.65
C ARG A 98 20.40 -10.42 -7.99
N HIS A 99 21.31 -9.70 -8.63
CA HIS A 99 21.16 -8.29 -8.97
C HIS A 99 19.98 -7.98 -9.91
N GLU A 100 19.49 -8.97 -10.66
CA GLU A 100 18.36 -8.81 -11.59
C GLU A 100 17.00 -8.78 -10.89
N HIS A 101 16.86 -9.49 -9.76
CA HIS A 101 15.57 -9.62 -9.06
C HIS A 101 15.25 -8.40 -8.20
N LEU A 102 16.29 -7.74 -7.68
CA LEU A 102 16.14 -6.62 -6.76
C LEU A 102 15.48 -5.39 -7.43
N PRO A 103 15.85 -5.00 -8.65
CA PRO A 103 15.12 -4.02 -9.48
C PRO A 103 13.63 -4.31 -9.62
N ILE A 104 13.28 -5.55 -9.98
CA ILE A 104 11.90 -5.99 -10.18
C ILE A 104 11.11 -5.88 -8.87
N LEU A 105 11.71 -6.31 -7.75
CA LEU A 105 11.09 -6.19 -6.44
C LEU A 105 10.74 -4.74 -6.13
N PHE A 106 11.70 -3.82 -6.26
CA PHE A 106 11.48 -2.42 -5.93
C PHE A 106 10.42 -1.76 -6.81
N GLN A 107 10.44 -2.03 -8.11
CA GLN A 107 9.48 -1.48 -9.07
C GLN A 107 8.02 -1.73 -8.65
N HIS A 108 7.73 -2.90 -8.07
CA HIS A 108 6.38 -3.30 -7.71
C HIS A 108 6.05 -3.00 -6.25
N LEU A 109 7.00 -3.21 -5.33
CA LEU A 109 6.75 -3.07 -3.91
C LEU A 109 6.60 -1.60 -3.49
N ILE A 110 7.37 -0.68 -4.07
CA ILE A 110 7.30 0.74 -3.73
C ILE A 110 5.91 1.33 -3.94
N PRO A 111 5.31 1.28 -5.15
CA PRO A 111 3.97 1.83 -5.36
C PRO A 111 2.91 1.11 -4.52
N MET A 112 3.09 -0.17 -4.21
CA MET A 112 2.19 -0.91 -3.31
C MET A 112 2.25 -0.33 -1.88
N LEU A 113 3.44 -0.14 -1.32
CA LEU A 113 3.64 0.39 0.03
C LEU A 113 3.20 1.85 0.16
N GLN A 114 3.42 2.67 -0.88
CA GLN A 114 3.00 4.06 -0.92
C GLN A 114 1.47 4.21 -0.89
N ARG A 115 0.74 3.35 -1.61
CA ARG A 115 -0.73 3.31 -1.59
C ARG A 115 -1.27 2.97 -0.20
N GLN A 116 -0.51 2.22 0.59
CA GLN A 116 -0.84 1.87 1.97
C GLN A 116 -0.46 2.95 3.00
N ARG A 117 0.18 4.06 2.56
CA ARG A 117 0.58 5.19 3.42
C ARG A 117 1.44 4.78 4.63
N LEU A 118 2.34 3.83 4.42
CA LEU A 118 3.29 3.37 5.42
C LEU A 118 4.50 4.30 5.50
N GLN A 119 5.10 4.45 6.68
CA GLN A 119 6.49 4.91 6.74
C GLN A 119 7.38 3.67 6.61
N PHE A 120 8.24 3.60 5.60
CA PHE A 120 9.07 2.42 5.38
C PHE A 120 10.51 2.75 4.99
N ALA A 121 11.38 1.75 5.14
CA ALA A 121 12.75 1.77 4.66
C ALA A 121 13.19 0.38 4.20
N PHE A 122 14.04 0.33 3.18
CA PHE A 122 14.62 -0.91 2.69
C PHE A 122 16.02 -1.14 3.26
N TYR A 123 16.27 -2.37 3.71
CA TYR A 123 17.57 -2.82 4.17
C TYR A 123 17.96 -4.08 3.40
N VAL A 124 18.86 -3.93 2.44
CA VAL A 124 19.40 -5.04 1.67
C VAL A 124 20.55 -5.64 2.47
N ILE A 125 20.39 -6.88 2.93
CA ILE A 125 21.37 -7.59 3.76
C ILE A 125 22.11 -8.57 2.87
N GLU A 126 23.36 -8.26 2.55
CA GLU A 126 24.25 -9.14 1.80
C GLU A 126 24.77 -10.27 2.69
N GLN A 127 24.78 -11.51 2.15
CA GLN A 127 25.27 -12.71 2.82
C GLN A 127 26.69 -13.09 2.40
#